data_AF-A0A9E0CKN4-F1
#
_entry.id   AF-A0A9E0CKN4-F1
#
_cell.length_a   1.000
_cell.length_b   1.000
_cell.length_c   1.000
_cell.angle_alpha   90.00
_cell.angle_beta   90.00
_cell.angle_gamma   90.00
#
_symmetry.space_group_name_H-M   'P 1'
#
loop_
_entity.id
_entity.type
_entity.pdbx_description
1 polymer ?
#
loop_
_entity_poly.entity_id
_entity_poly.type
_entity_poly.pdbx_seq_one_letter_code
_entity_poly.pdbx_strand_id
1 'polypeptide(L)'
;MSILELTAVELGKKIKDKEITVVEATKAALEQIKAVESDVHGYVSYDEESALKRAEEVQKGIDDGTYTGPLAGVPMAIKDNICTKGYTTTCSSKILENFVPTYSAQAVENLIKEGVVFLGKTNMDEFAMGSTTETSAYGVTKNPWDLEKVPGGSSGGSAAAVAANECFMALGSDTGGSIRQPASYCGVTGIKPTYGTVSRYGLIAYGSSLDQIGPLAKDVTDCATLLEAIASHDEKDSTSVRLESYDFTSALKDDVKGMKIGIPKDYFGEGLDEEVKEAVLAAAKTLEEKGAIVEEFDLGLVEYAIPAYYVIAAAEASSNLSRFDGVKYGYRAKDYEGLHNMYKKTRSEGFGAEVKRRIMLGSFVLSSGYYDAYYLKALRTKALIKKEFDKAFEKYDVILGPVAPTTAPKLGDSLSDPIKMYLGDIYTISVNLAGLPGISLPCGKDKNGMPIGLQLIGDCFNEKKIIQAAYTFEQTRAYEAPAIAKGGAK
;
A
#
# COMPACT_ATOMS: atom_id res chain seq x y z
N MET A 1 3.75 10.52 27.41
CA MET A 1 3.66 10.00 26.04
C MET A 1 2.57 8.94 26.05
N SER A 2 1.54 9.10 25.24
CA SER A 2 0.47 8.12 25.09
C SER A 2 1.03 6.83 24.47
N ILE A 3 0.45 5.66 24.77
CA ILE A 3 0.84 4.39 24.13
C ILE A 3 0.76 4.51 22.60
N LEU A 4 -0.25 5.23 22.11
CA LEU A 4 -0.52 5.45 20.69
C LEU A 4 0.51 6.37 20.00
N GLU A 5 1.34 7.10 20.74
CA GLU A 5 2.40 7.93 20.16
C GLU A 5 3.64 7.12 19.79
N LEU A 6 3.82 5.94 20.38
CA LEU A 6 4.95 5.05 20.11
C LEU A 6 4.93 4.54 18.66
N THR A 7 6.10 4.25 18.12
CA THR A 7 6.25 3.45 16.90
C THR A 7 6.02 1.96 17.20
N ALA A 8 5.81 1.14 16.17
CA ALA A 8 5.57 -0.29 16.32
C ALA A 8 6.75 -0.98 17.01
N VAL A 9 7.99 -0.68 16.60
CA VAL A 9 9.20 -1.27 17.19
C VAL A 9 9.44 -0.76 18.61
N GLU A 10 9.16 0.51 18.90
CA GLU A 10 9.21 1.04 20.27
C GLU A 10 8.21 0.35 21.19
N LEU A 11 6.98 0.14 20.72
CA LEU A 11 5.95 -0.57 21.45
C LEU A 11 6.35 -2.04 21.70
N GLY A 12 6.82 -2.75 20.67
CA GLY A 12 7.28 -4.13 20.80
C GLY A 12 8.41 -4.27 21.82
N LYS A 13 9.35 -3.31 21.85
CA LYS A 13 10.38 -3.24 22.88
C LYS A 13 9.79 -3.06 24.28
N LYS A 14 8.88 -2.10 24.48
CA LYS A 14 8.22 -1.87 25.78
C LYS A 14 7.40 -3.06 26.26
N ILE A 15 6.80 -3.82 25.34
CA ILE A 15 6.12 -5.08 25.66
C ILE A 15 7.11 -6.13 26.15
N LYS A 16 8.22 -6.30 25.43
CA LYS A 16 9.29 -7.24 25.81
C LYS A 16 9.92 -6.90 27.17
N ASP A 17 10.08 -5.61 27.44
CA ASP A 17 10.60 -5.07 28.70
C ASP A 17 9.55 -5.09 29.84
N LYS A 18 8.32 -5.57 29.55
CA LYS A 18 7.18 -5.67 30.48
C LYS A 18 6.71 -4.33 31.05
N GLU A 19 6.97 -3.24 30.35
CA GLU A 19 6.50 -1.90 30.69
C GLU A 19 5.05 -1.67 30.23
N ILE A 20 4.63 -2.37 29.17
CA ILE A 20 3.28 -2.35 28.60
C ILE A 20 2.89 -3.79 28.30
N THR A 21 1.66 -4.20 28.60
CA THR A 21 1.15 -5.51 28.19
C THR A 21 0.55 -5.46 26.78
N VAL A 22 0.53 -6.60 26.09
CA VAL A 22 -0.12 -6.73 24.76
C VAL A 22 -1.59 -6.33 24.83
N VAL A 23 -2.26 -6.65 25.94
CA VAL A 23 -3.67 -6.32 26.17
C VAL A 23 -3.86 -4.81 26.34
N GLU A 24 -2.99 -4.11 27.08
CA GLU A 24 -3.04 -2.65 27.21
C GLU A 24 -2.83 -1.95 25.86
N ALA A 25 -1.85 -2.40 25.08
CA ALA A 25 -1.59 -1.86 23.75
C ALA A 25 -2.79 -2.07 22.80
N THR A 26 -3.38 -3.26 22.83
CA THR A 26 -4.55 -3.60 22.00
C THR A 26 -5.77 -2.77 22.40
N LYS A 27 -6.02 -2.60 23.70
CA LYS A 27 -7.10 -1.75 24.21
C LYS A 27 -6.92 -0.29 23.79
N ALA A 28 -5.71 0.25 23.89
CA ALA A 28 -5.43 1.62 23.47
C ALA A 28 -5.78 1.84 21.98
N ALA A 29 -5.41 0.90 21.10
CA ALA A 29 -5.74 0.97 19.67
C ALA A 29 -7.26 0.87 19.43
N LEU A 30 -7.95 -0.06 20.10
CA LEU A 30 -9.40 -0.22 19.99
C LEU A 30 -10.18 1.00 20.53
N GLU A 31 -9.71 1.63 21.58
CA GLU A 31 -10.27 2.89 22.10
C GLU A 31 -10.12 4.03 21.09
N GLN A 32 -8.97 4.10 20.41
CA GLN A 32 -8.77 5.08 19.34
C GLN A 32 -9.70 4.83 18.15
N ILE A 33 -9.82 3.57 17.70
CA ILE A 33 -10.79 3.19 16.66
C ILE A 33 -12.20 3.66 17.06
N LYS A 34 -12.65 3.36 18.28
CA LYS A 34 -13.97 3.80 18.77
C LYS A 34 -14.13 5.32 18.77
N ALA A 35 -13.05 6.07 18.99
CA ALA A 35 -13.07 7.52 19.06
C ALA A 35 -13.14 8.20 17.68
N VAL A 36 -12.48 7.65 16.65
CA VAL A 36 -12.26 8.38 15.39
C VAL A 36 -12.77 7.66 14.14
N GLU A 37 -13.02 6.35 14.20
CA GLU A 37 -13.40 5.56 13.01
C GLU A 37 -14.72 6.02 12.39
N SER A 38 -15.65 6.57 13.19
CA SER A 38 -16.90 7.14 12.67
C SER A 38 -16.70 8.35 11.75
N ASP A 39 -15.53 8.99 11.82
CA ASP A 39 -15.15 10.11 10.97
C ASP A 39 -14.22 9.67 9.83
N VAL A 40 -13.19 8.87 10.16
CA VAL A 40 -12.13 8.44 9.23
C VAL A 40 -12.61 7.33 8.30
N HIS A 41 -13.38 6.38 8.83
CA HIS A 41 -13.90 5.21 8.10
C HIS A 41 -12.77 4.36 7.48
N GLY A 42 -11.70 4.11 8.24
CA GLY A 42 -10.50 3.37 7.83
C GLY A 42 -10.67 1.85 7.76
N TYR A 43 -11.70 1.29 8.38
CA TYR A 43 -11.97 -0.14 8.48
C TYR A 43 -13.24 -0.57 7.72
N VAL A 44 -13.18 -1.73 7.06
CA VAL A 44 -14.39 -2.47 6.65
C VAL A 44 -15.01 -3.16 7.86
N SER A 45 -14.15 -3.76 8.69
CA SER A 45 -14.54 -4.42 9.93
C SER A 45 -13.36 -4.47 10.90
N TYR A 46 -13.67 -4.43 12.19
CA TYR A 46 -12.74 -4.74 13.27
C TYR A 46 -13.48 -5.56 14.33
N ASP A 47 -12.75 -6.36 15.10
CA ASP A 47 -13.33 -7.26 16.10
C ASP A 47 -12.54 -7.19 17.40
N GLU A 48 -13.11 -6.50 18.39
CA GLU A 48 -12.54 -6.32 19.72
C GLU A 48 -12.37 -7.64 20.47
N GLU A 49 -13.33 -8.57 20.38
CA GLU A 49 -13.27 -9.84 21.09
C GLU A 49 -12.12 -10.69 20.54
N SER A 50 -12.05 -10.83 19.21
CA SER A 50 -11.00 -11.59 18.55
C SER A 50 -9.62 -10.96 18.78
N ALA A 51 -9.50 -9.63 18.71
CA ALA A 51 -8.25 -8.92 18.95
C ALA A 51 -7.75 -9.09 20.40
N LEU A 52 -8.62 -8.94 21.40
CA LEU A 52 -8.26 -9.11 22.81
C LEU A 52 -7.92 -10.57 23.15
N LYS A 53 -8.64 -11.53 22.58
CA LYS A 53 -8.31 -12.95 22.75
C LYS A 53 -6.93 -13.28 22.18
N ARG A 54 -6.60 -12.76 20.99
CA ARG A 54 -5.25 -12.90 20.41
C ARG A 54 -4.21 -12.19 21.26
N ALA A 55 -4.51 -11.02 21.82
CA ALA A 55 -3.60 -10.29 22.70
C ALA A 55 -3.22 -11.11 23.95
N GLU A 56 -4.19 -11.78 24.58
CA GLU A 56 -3.93 -12.67 25.73
C GLU A 56 -3.09 -13.91 25.35
N GLU A 57 -3.36 -14.51 24.18
CA GLU A 57 -2.58 -15.64 23.66
C GLU A 57 -1.13 -15.23 23.39
N VAL A 58 -0.94 -14.10 22.70
CA VAL A 58 0.38 -13.58 22.36
C VAL A 58 1.15 -13.17 23.61
N GLN A 59 0.52 -12.53 24.61
CA GLN A 59 1.16 -12.19 25.87
C GLN A 59 1.77 -13.42 26.53
N LYS A 60 1.02 -14.53 26.61
CA LYS A 60 1.53 -15.81 27.14
C LYS A 60 2.72 -16.33 26.32
N GLY A 61 2.62 -16.26 24.98
CA GLY A 61 3.70 -16.67 24.09
C GLY A 61 4.95 -15.78 24.18
N ILE A 62 4.82 -14.51 24.56
CA ILE A 62 5.98 -13.65 24.85
C ILE A 62 6.59 -14.06 26.20
N ASP A 63 5.76 -14.26 27.23
CA ASP A 63 6.20 -14.61 28.58
C ASP A 63 6.90 -15.98 28.66
N ASP A 64 6.49 -16.94 27.83
CA ASP A 64 7.10 -18.29 27.75
C ASP A 64 8.26 -18.40 26.74
N GLY A 65 8.52 -17.33 25.98
CA GLY A 65 9.60 -17.25 24.99
C GLY A 65 9.29 -17.83 23.61
N THR A 66 8.03 -18.15 23.32
CA THR A 66 7.58 -18.55 21.97
C THR A 66 7.71 -17.42 20.95
N TYR A 67 7.27 -16.20 21.30
CA TYR A 67 7.37 -15.01 20.44
C TYR A 67 8.47 -14.08 20.97
N THR A 68 9.49 -13.81 20.16
CA THR A 68 10.70 -13.09 20.61
C THR A 68 11.12 -11.93 19.72
N GLY A 69 10.52 -11.85 18.53
CA GLY A 69 10.84 -10.86 17.53
C GLY A 69 10.28 -9.46 17.85
N PRO A 70 10.73 -8.45 17.10
CA PRO A 70 10.51 -7.04 17.43
C PRO A 70 9.05 -6.59 17.34
N LEU A 71 8.19 -7.33 16.62
CA LEU A 71 6.78 -6.99 16.44
C LEU A 71 5.83 -7.85 17.28
N ALA A 72 6.37 -8.75 18.11
CA ALA A 72 5.56 -9.58 19.00
C ALA A 72 4.69 -8.72 19.91
N GLY A 73 3.37 -8.92 19.86
CA GLY A 73 2.40 -8.17 20.66
C GLY A 73 1.94 -6.84 20.06
N VAL A 74 2.48 -6.42 18.92
CA VAL A 74 2.09 -5.13 18.32
C VAL A 74 0.72 -5.26 17.62
N PRO A 75 -0.25 -4.35 17.89
CA PRO A 75 -1.51 -4.32 17.15
C PRO A 75 -1.37 -3.74 15.74
N MET A 76 -1.93 -4.43 14.74
CA MET A 76 -1.90 -4.01 13.33
C MET A 76 -3.23 -4.19 12.61
N ALA A 77 -3.35 -3.57 11.44
CA ALA A 77 -4.48 -3.73 10.54
C ALA A 77 -4.08 -4.36 9.19
N ILE A 78 -5.01 -5.05 8.52
CA ILE A 78 -4.73 -5.77 7.27
C ILE A 78 -5.70 -5.31 6.18
N LYS A 79 -5.20 -4.86 5.02
CA LYS A 79 -6.07 -4.51 3.87
C LYS A 79 -7.01 -5.64 3.48
N ASP A 80 -8.26 -5.27 3.17
CA ASP A 80 -9.34 -6.24 3.03
C ASP A 80 -9.31 -7.10 1.74
N ASN A 81 -8.30 -6.94 0.89
CA ASN A 81 -8.01 -7.88 -0.20
C ASN A 81 -6.95 -8.94 0.14
N ILE A 82 -6.50 -8.99 1.39
CA ILE A 82 -5.57 -10.00 1.90
C ILE A 82 -6.37 -11.01 2.72
N CYS A 83 -6.47 -12.25 2.23
CA CYS A 83 -7.21 -13.32 2.89
C CYS A 83 -6.66 -13.59 4.29
N THR A 84 -7.54 -13.59 5.28
CA THR A 84 -7.20 -13.85 6.68
C THR A 84 -8.19 -14.87 7.22
N LYS A 85 -7.74 -16.08 7.56
CA LYS A 85 -8.63 -17.15 8.01
C LYS A 85 -9.38 -16.70 9.26
N GLY A 86 -10.70 -16.88 9.26
CA GLY A 86 -11.58 -16.47 10.38
C GLY A 86 -12.08 -15.03 10.30
N TYR A 87 -11.59 -14.20 9.37
CA TYR A 87 -12.08 -12.86 9.12
C TYR A 87 -12.77 -12.78 7.76
N THR A 88 -13.88 -12.07 7.67
CA THR A 88 -14.49 -11.75 6.37
C THR A 88 -13.49 -10.96 5.51
N THR A 89 -13.38 -11.30 4.24
CA THR A 89 -12.49 -10.66 3.27
C THR A 89 -13.30 -10.23 2.06
N THR A 90 -13.61 -8.95 1.94
CA THR A 90 -14.64 -8.46 1.00
C THR A 90 -14.03 -7.76 -0.22
N CYS A 91 -12.75 -7.40 -0.17
CA CYS A 91 -12.13 -6.47 -1.13
C CYS A 91 -12.91 -5.16 -1.28
N SER A 92 -13.59 -4.72 -0.21
CA SER A 92 -14.54 -3.62 -0.20
C SER A 92 -15.63 -3.72 -1.29
N SER A 93 -16.05 -4.95 -1.63
CA SER A 93 -17.03 -5.24 -2.68
C SER A 93 -18.22 -6.03 -2.16
N LYS A 94 -19.42 -5.73 -2.70
CA LYS A 94 -20.63 -6.51 -2.42
C LYS A 94 -20.51 -7.96 -2.88
N ILE A 95 -19.74 -8.23 -3.94
CA ILE A 95 -19.64 -9.58 -4.49
C ILE A 95 -18.95 -10.57 -3.53
N LEU A 96 -18.22 -10.07 -2.52
CA LEU A 96 -17.55 -10.86 -1.49
C LEU A 96 -18.01 -10.48 -0.08
N GLU A 97 -19.17 -9.84 0.07
CA GLU A 97 -19.64 -9.29 1.35
C GLU A 97 -19.75 -10.32 2.50
N ASN A 98 -19.90 -11.60 2.13
CA ASN A 98 -20.05 -12.74 3.03
C ASN A 98 -18.90 -13.75 2.90
N PHE A 99 -17.80 -13.41 2.24
CA PHE A 99 -16.70 -14.34 2.01
C PHE A 99 -15.78 -14.45 3.23
N VAL A 100 -15.81 -15.60 3.89
CA VAL A 100 -14.84 -15.97 4.92
C VAL A 100 -13.87 -16.99 4.33
N PRO A 101 -12.59 -16.64 4.10
CA PRO A 101 -11.63 -17.55 3.51
C PRO A 101 -11.28 -18.69 4.48
N THR A 102 -11.09 -19.90 3.93
CA THR A 102 -10.70 -21.09 4.69
C THR A 102 -9.20 -21.20 4.95
N TYR A 103 -8.44 -20.19 4.50
CA TYR A 103 -6.98 -20.10 4.54
C TYR A 103 -6.55 -18.63 4.73
N SER A 104 -5.32 -18.39 5.17
CA SER A 104 -4.74 -17.05 5.21
C SER A 104 -3.68 -16.88 4.12
N ALA A 105 -3.45 -15.63 3.73
CA ALA A 105 -2.33 -15.26 2.89
C ALA A 105 -1.00 -15.59 3.57
N GLN A 106 0.04 -15.87 2.78
CA GLN A 106 1.33 -16.25 3.36
C GLN A 106 1.95 -15.14 4.22
N ALA A 107 1.80 -13.87 3.82
CA ALA A 107 2.20 -12.73 4.65
C ALA A 107 1.50 -12.73 6.02
N VAL A 108 0.21 -13.08 6.06
CA VAL A 108 -0.56 -13.18 7.32
C VAL A 108 -0.10 -14.38 8.15
N GLU A 109 0.16 -15.54 7.54
CA GLU A 109 0.72 -16.70 8.25
C GLU A 109 2.09 -16.39 8.88
N ASN A 110 2.92 -15.56 8.24
CA ASN A 110 4.18 -15.12 8.82
C ASN A 110 3.95 -14.20 10.03
N LEU A 111 3.01 -13.26 9.95
CA LEU A 111 2.65 -12.38 11.08
C LEU A 111 2.04 -13.13 12.27
N ILE A 112 1.28 -14.20 12.01
CA ILE A 112 0.77 -15.08 13.07
C ILE A 112 1.93 -15.74 13.83
N LYS A 113 2.95 -16.22 13.11
CA LYS A 113 4.16 -16.83 13.70
C LYS A 113 5.02 -15.83 14.46
N GLU A 114 5.01 -14.57 14.05
CA GLU A 114 5.71 -13.46 14.72
C GLU A 114 5.00 -12.99 16.01
N GLY A 115 3.78 -13.47 16.27
CA GLY A 115 3.02 -13.07 17.45
C GLY A 115 2.37 -11.70 17.31
N VAL A 116 2.00 -11.28 16.10
CA VAL A 116 1.32 -9.99 15.88
C VAL A 116 -0.17 -10.11 16.22
N VAL A 117 -0.79 -8.99 16.64
CA VAL A 117 -2.22 -8.90 16.97
C VAL A 117 -2.98 -8.20 15.84
N PHE A 118 -4.05 -8.83 15.34
CA PHE A 118 -4.86 -8.27 14.25
C PHE A 118 -6.10 -7.57 14.78
N LEU A 119 -6.21 -6.27 14.52
CA LEU A 119 -7.35 -5.44 14.92
C LEU A 119 -8.55 -5.64 13.99
N GLY A 120 -8.31 -5.72 12.68
CA GLY A 120 -9.36 -5.76 11.68
C GLY A 120 -8.88 -5.65 10.24
N LYS A 121 -9.85 -5.46 9.36
CA LYS A 121 -9.69 -5.37 7.91
C LYS A 121 -9.88 -3.93 7.46
N THR A 122 -8.85 -3.32 6.86
CA THR A 122 -8.91 -1.91 6.45
C THR A 122 -9.66 -1.74 5.13
N ASN A 123 -10.38 -0.63 5.02
CA ASN A 123 -11.10 -0.23 3.81
C ASN A 123 -10.14 0.04 2.64
N MET A 124 -10.70 -0.04 1.43
CA MET A 124 -9.96 0.08 0.18
C MET A 124 -10.90 0.40 -0.98
N ASP A 125 -10.35 0.86 -2.11
CA ASP A 125 -11.10 0.83 -3.37
C ASP A 125 -11.52 -0.59 -3.71
N GLU A 126 -12.70 -0.73 -4.30
CA GLU A 126 -13.27 -2.03 -4.66
C GLU A 126 -12.28 -2.83 -5.53
N PHE A 127 -11.90 -4.03 -5.09
CA PHE A 127 -10.90 -4.88 -5.78
C PHE A 127 -9.55 -4.20 -6.08
N ALA A 128 -9.15 -3.24 -5.24
CA ALA A 128 -7.94 -2.45 -5.39
C ALA A 128 -7.95 -1.52 -6.63
N MET A 129 -9.13 -1.26 -7.22
CA MET A 129 -9.29 -0.52 -8.46
C MET A 129 -9.71 0.93 -8.21
N GLY A 130 -8.74 1.77 -7.86
CA GLY A 130 -8.95 3.20 -7.66
C GLY A 130 -7.76 3.83 -6.95
N SER A 131 -7.81 5.15 -6.81
CA SER A 131 -6.71 5.95 -6.25
C SER A 131 -7.23 6.93 -5.19
N THR A 132 -8.41 6.66 -4.61
CA THR A 132 -9.08 7.54 -3.62
C THR A 132 -9.84 6.82 -2.50
N THR A 133 -10.06 5.51 -2.59
CA THR A 133 -10.88 4.69 -1.67
C THR A 133 -12.39 5.01 -1.70
N GLU A 134 -12.82 5.95 -2.54
CA GLU A 134 -14.23 6.34 -2.66
C GLU A 134 -15.10 5.27 -3.33
N THR A 135 -14.49 4.33 -4.05
CA THR A 135 -15.23 3.26 -4.75
C THR A 135 -15.66 2.13 -3.82
N SER A 136 -15.25 2.14 -2.55
CA SER A 136 -15.62 1.12 -1.56
C SER A 136 -17.14 0.97 -1.44
N ALA A 137 -17.62 -0.28 -1.51
CA ALA A 137 -19.02 -0.60 -1.25
C ALA A 137 -19.44 -0.39 0.21
N TYR A 138 -18.48 -0.18 1.11
CA TYR A 138 -18.69 -0.04 2.56
C TYR A 138 -18.68 1.41 3.04
N GLY A 139 -18.44 2.37 2.15
CA GLY A 139 -18.38 3.79 2.48
C GLY A 139 -16.99 4.39 2.25
N VAL A 140 -16.95 5.71 2.20
CA VAL A 140 -15.76 6.49 1.86
C VAL A 140 -14.86 6.67 3.07
N THR A 141 -13.60 6.23 2.96
CA THR A 141 -12.54 6.62 3.91
C THR A 141 -12.13 8.08 3.65
N LYS A 142 -11.88 8.83 4.72
CA LYS A 142 -11.47 10.25 4.68
C LYS A 142 -10.04 10.41 5.17
N ASN A 143 -9.37 11.47 4.73
CA ASN A 143 -8.00 11.74 5.13
C ASN A 143 -7.93 12.26 6.58
N PRO A 144 -7.14 11.66 7.48
CA PRO A 144 -7.01 12.14 8.86
C PRO A 144 -6.47 13.57 9.03
N TRP A 145 -5.80 14.14 8.01
CA TRP A 145 -5.34 15.53 8.01
C TRP A 145 -6.42 16.53 7.65
N ASP A 146 -7.41 16.12 6.84
CA ASP A 146 -8.54 16.92 6.41
C ASP A 146 -9.65 15.97 5.94
N LEU A 147 -10.75 15.93 6.70
CA LEU A 147 -11.85 15.01 6.43
C LEU A 147 -12.62 15.35 5.13
N GLU A 148 -12.39 16.49 4.49
CA GLU A 148 -12.93 16.79 3.15
C GLU A 148 -12.10 16.18 2.02
N LYS A 149 -10.95 15.57 2.31
CA LYS A 149 -9.99 15.07 1.32
C LYS A 149 -9.88 13.54 1.30
N VAL A 150 -9.42 13.02 0.16
CA VAL A 150 -9.19 11.58 -0.01
C VAL A 150 -7.96 11.12 0.78
N PRO A 151 -7.95 9.89 1.33
CA PRO A 151 -6.76 9.26 1.91
C PRO A 151 -5.85 8.64 0.83
N GLY A 152 -6.20 8.80 -0.44
CA GLY A 152 -5.58 8.08 -1.57
C GLY A 152 -6.19 6.69 -1.76
N GLY A 153 -5.62 5.93 -2.69
CA GLY A 153 -6.08 4.57 -2.96
C GLY A 153 -5.07 3.70 -3.71
N SER A 154 -5.27 2.39 -3.74
CA SER A 154 -6.41 1.70 -3.14
C SER A 154 -6.25 1.30 -1.68
N SER A 155 -5.09 1.49 -1.05
CA SER A 155 -4.88 1.19 0.38
C SER A 155 -5.18 2.39 1.29
N GLY A 156 -6.18 3.22 0.95
CA GLY A 156 -6.49 4.44 1.70
C GLY A 156 -6.88 4.17 3.15
N GLY A 157 -7.67 3.12 3.42
CA GLY A 157 -7.99 2.71 4.79
C GLY A 157 -6.76 2.31 5.60
N SER A 158 -5.80 1.62 4.99
CA SER A 158 -4.54 1.25 5.66
C SER A 158 -3.70 2.47 6.04
N ALA A 159 -3.57 3.43 5.13
CA ALA A 159 -2.81 4.66 5.39
C ALA A 159 -3.53 5.58 6.39
N ALA A 160 -4.84 5.71 6.28
CA ALA A 160 -5.66 6.52 7.18
C ALA A 160 -5.65 5.96 8.61
N ALA A 161 -5.78 4.63 8.78
CA ALA A 161 -5.75 4.01 10.11
C ALA A 161 -4.40 4.22 10.83
N VAL A 162 -3.29 4.12 10.10
CA VAL A 162 -1.95 4.42 10.66
C VAL A 162 -1.83 5.92 11.01
N ALA A 163 -2.23 6.81 10.10
CA ALA A 163 -2.15 8.25 10.33
C ALA A 163 -3.03 8.72 11.49
N ALA A 164 -4.19 8.10 11.69
CA ALA A 164 -5.12 8.37 12.78
C ALA A 164 -4.75 7.69 14.11
N ASN A 165 -3.61 6.99 14.18
CA ASN A 165 -3.18 6.17 15.33
C ASN A 165 -4.17 5.05 15.72
N GLU A 166 -5.04 4.63 14.82
CA GLU A 166 -5.96 3.50 15.05
C GLU A 166 -5.24 2.14 15.04
N CYS A 167 -4.06 2.09 14.43
CA CYS A 167 -3.14 0.97 14.50
C CYS A 167 -1.68 1.46 14.45
N PHE A 168 -0.74 0.61 14.84
CA PHE A 168 0.70 0.96 14.83
C PHE A 168 1.33 0.78 13.45
N MET A 169 0.79 -0.16 12.68
CA MET A 169 1.23 -0.50 11.34
C MET A 169 0.10 -1.23 10.60
N ALA A 170 0.18 -1.25 9.27
CA ALA A 170 -0.79 -1.94 8.44
C ALA A 170 -0.13 -2.61 7.23
N LEU A 171 -0.80 -3.62 6.68
CA LEU A 171 -0.50 -4.12 5.33
C LEU A 171 -1.40 -3.46 4.29
N GLY A 172 -0.80 -3.06 3.19
CA GLY A 172 -1.48 -2.68 1.96
C GLY A 172 -1.11 -3.58 0.79
N SER A 173 -1.63 -3.25 -0.40
CA SER A 173 -1.23 -3.85 -1.67
C SER A 173 -1.06 -2.74 -2.72
N ASP A 174 0.00 -2.85 -3.52
CA ASP A 174 0.39 -1.87 -4.54
C ASP A 174 0.42 -2.52 -5.92
N THR A 175 -0.47 -2.09 -6.81
CA THR A 175 -0.51 -2.52 -8.22
C THR A 175 -0.04 -1.43 -9.17
N GLY A 176 -0.25 -0.15 -8.83
CA GLY A 176 0.15 1.01 -9.62
C GLY A 176 0.54 2.23 -8.78
N GLY A 177 0.81 2.06 -7.49
CA GLY A 177 0.96 3.15 -6.51
C GLY A 177 0.13 2.98 -5.25
N SER A 178 -0.65 1.90 -5.16
CA SER A 178 -1.70 1.76 -4.15
C SER A 178 -1.23 1.59 -2.70
N ILE A 179 0.07 1.55 -2.42
CA ILE A 179 0.63 1.75 -1.07
C ILE A 179 1.26 3.14 -0.95
N ARG A 180 2.09 3.51 -1.93
CA ARG A 180 2.90 4.74 -1.91
C ARG A 180 2.04 6.00 -1.97
N GLN A 181 1.04 6.05 -2.84
CA GLN A 181 0.17 7.22 -3.01
C GLN A 181 -0.69 7.48 -1.75
N PRO A 182 -1.35 6.48 -1.14
CA PRO A 182 -1.96 6.65 0.17
C PRO A 182 -0.98 7.08 1.26
N ALA A 183 0.23 6.51 1.28
CA ALA A 183 1.25 6.89 2.25
C ALA A 183 1.63 8.37 2.13
N SER A 184 1.83 8.86 0.89
CA SER A 184 2.05 10.27 0.59
C SER A 184 0.90 11.15 1.08
N TYR A 185 -0.35 10.80 0.75
CA TYR A 185 -1.52 11.63 1.07
C TYR A 185 -1.85 11.67 2.56
N CYS A 186 -1.64 10.57 3.28
CA CYS A 186 -1.90 10.49 4.72
C CYS A 186 -0.67 10.86 5.57
N GLY A 187 0.47 11.20 4.96
CA GLY A 187 1.68 11.60 5.68
C GLY A 187 2.28 10.46 6.52
N VAL A 188 2.25 9.24 6.00
CA VAL A 188 2.85 8.05 6.62
C VAL A 188 3.92 7.45 5.69
N THR A 189 4.69 6.50 6.20
CA THR A 189 5.71 5.79 5.41
C THR A 189 5.10 4.51 4.83
N GLY A 190 5.40 4.19 3.57
CA GLY A 190 4.90 2.98 2.91
C GLY A 190 5.88 2.41 1.90
N ILE A 191 6.09 1.09 1.94
CA ILE A 191 7.02 0.40 1.04
C ILE A 191 6.24 -0.53 0.13
N LYS A 192 6.47 -0.42 -1.18
CA LYS A 192 6.25 -1.51 -2.12
C LYS A 192 7.59 -2.23 -2.35
N PRO A 193 7.76 -3.49 -1.93
CA PRO A 193 9.00 -4.20 -2.19
C PRO A 193 9.11 -4.63 -3.66
N THR A 194 10.24 -5.22 -4.04
CA THR A 194 10.44 -5.79 -5.38
C THR A 194 9.36 -6.83 -5.67
N TYR A 195 8.91 -6.91 -6.93
CA TYR A 195 7.97 -7.96 -7.32
C TYR A 195 8.59 -9.34 -7.04
N GLY A 196 7.89 -10.15 -6.24
CA GLY A 196 8.36 -11.47 -5.80
C GLY A 196 9.06 -11.51 -4.44
N THR A 197 9.34 -10.37 -3.77
CA THR A 197 9.92 -10.35 -2.41
C THR A 197 8.94 -10.90 -1.36
N VAL A 198 7.65 -10.56 -1.49
CA VAL A 198 6.56 -11.04 -0.62
C VAL A 198 5.63 -11.91 -1.44
N SER A 199 5.27 -13.08 -0.91
CA SER A 199 4.32 -13.98 -1.58
C SER A 199 2.98 -13.30 -1.82
N ARG A 200 2.41 -13.56 -3.00
CA ARG A 200 1.06 -13.13 -3.40
C ARG A 200 0.01 -14.19 -3.12
N TYR A 201 0.40 -15.35 -2.56
CA TYR A 201 -0.56 -16.37 -2.15
C TYR A 201 -1.53 -15.82 -1.09
N GLY A 202 -2.82 -15.82 -1.41
CA GLY A 202 -3.89 -15.26 -0.59
C GLY A 202 -4.06 -13.74 -0.68
N LEU A 203 -3.31 -13.05 -1.54
CA LEU A 203 -3.71 -11.75 -2.05
C LEU A 203 -4.77 -11.96 -3.14
N ILE A 204 -5.94 -11.35 -2.99
CA ILE A 204 -6.97 -11.39 -4.03
C ILE A 204 -6.51 -10.51 -5.19
N ALA A 205 -6.17 -11.16 -6.30
CA ALA A 205 -5.46 -10.56 -7.41
C ALA A 205 -6.27 -9.48 -8.15
N TYR A 206 -5.59 -8.37 -8.46
CA TYR A 206 -6.00 -7.38 -9.44
C TYR A 206 -5.15 -7.56 -10.72
N GLY A 207 -3.90 -7.09 -10.71
CA GLY A 207 -2.93 -7.26 -11.78
C GLY A 207 -1.82 -8.20 -11.36
N SER A 208 -1.93 -9.50 -11.67
CA SER A 208 -1.00 -10.53 -11.20
C SER A 208 0.48 -10.28 -11.54
N SER A 209 0.80 -9.57 -12.62
CA SER A 209 2.18 -9.22 -12.98
C SER A 209 2.69 -7.90 -12.37
N LEU A 210 1.90 -7.31 -11.46
CA LEU A 210 2.08 -5.95 -10.91
C LEU A 210 1.85 -5.89 -9.40
N ASP A 211 0.90 -6.68 -8.88
CA ASP A 211 0.47 -6.73 -7.49
C ASP A 211 1.60 -7.11 -6.54
N GLN A 212 1.77 -6.35 -5.46
CA GLN A 212 2.70 -6.70 -4.40
C GLN A 212 2.16 -6.23 -3.03
N ILE A 213 2.20 -7.10 -2.01
CA ILE A 213 1.91 -6.72 -0.61
C ILE A 213 3.09 -5.90 -0.07
N GLY A 214 2.80 -4.90 0.76
CA GLY A 214 3.84 -4.13 1.45
C GLY A 214 3.33 -3.41 2.71
N PRO A 215 4.26 -2.93 3.55
CA PRO A 215 3.95 -2.28 4.82
C PRO A 215 3.54 -0.80 4.65
N LEU A 216 2.72 -0.33 5.58
CA LEU A 216 2.52 1.08 5.92
C LEU A 216 2.71 1.26 7.43
N ALA A 217 3.48 2.27 7.84
CA ALA A 217 3.75 2.58 9.24
C ALA A 217 4.11 4.07 9.42
N LYS A 218 4.35 4.50 10.65
CA LYS A 218 4.68 5.90 10.96
C LYS A 218 6.07 6.30 10.47
N ASP A 219 7.00 5.35 10.44
CA ASP A 219 8.41 5.59 10.14
C ASP A 219 9.04 4.51 9.26
N VAL A 220 10.28 4.74 8.83
CA VAL A 220 11.05 3.80 7.99
C VAL A 220 11.45 2.55 8.76
N THR A 221 11.71 2.67 10.07
CA THR A 221 12.12 1.56 10.95
C THR A 221 11.02 0.49 11.00
N ASP A 222 9.80 0.89 11.34
CA ASP A 222 8.63 0.02 11.42
C ASP A 222 8.31 -0.62 10.07
N CYS A 223 8.41 0.14 8.97
CA CYS A 223 8.20 -0.41 7.63
C CYS A 223 9.25 -1.46 7.28
N ALA A 224 10.53 -1.21 7.58
CA ALA A 224 11.60 -2.17 7.31
C ALA A 224 11.40 -3.44 8.15
N THR A 225 11.11 -3.32 9.44
CA THR A 225 10.84 -4.47 10.33
C THR A 225 9.60 -5.26 9.90
N LEU A 226 8.51 -4.58 9.53
CA LEU A 226 7.31 -5.27 9.03
C LEU A 226 7.58 -5.96 7.68
N LEU A 227 8.40 -5.37 6.81
CA LEU A 227 8.80 -6.01 5.57
C LEU A 227 9.60 -7.29 5.82
N GLU A 228 10.54 -7.30 6.77
CA GLU A 228 11.26 -8.53 7.16
C GLU A 228 10.30 -9.61 7.65
N ALA A 229 9.31 -9.23 8.47
CA ALA A 229 8.35 -10.17 9.05
C ALA A 229 7.44 -10.82 8.00
N ILE A 230 7.11 -10.14 6.90
CA ILE A 230 6.22 -10.68 5.87
C ILE A 230 6.96 -11.30 4.67
N ALA A 231 8.20 -10.92 4.42
CA ALA A 231 8.96 -11.39 3.28
C ALA A 231 9.44 -12.84 3.48
N SER A 232 9.16 -13.69 2.50
CA SER A 232 9.56 -15.09 2.50
C SER A 232 9.33 -15.71 1.13
N HIS A 233 10.18 -16.65 0.74
CA HIS A 233 9.89 -17.54 -0.37
C HIS A 233 8.71 -18.45 -0.01
N ASP A 234 7.79 -18.65 -0.96
CA ASP A 234 6.60 -19.45 -0.77
C ASP A 234 6.40 -20.40 -1.96
N GLU A 235 6.44 -21.70 -1.69
CA GLU A 235 6.25 -22.74 -2.72
C GLU A 235 4.83 -22.74 -3.31
N LYS A 236 3.86 -22.11 -2.64
CA LYS A 236 2.49 -21.93 -3.16
C LYS A 236 2.37 -20.78 -4.16
N ASP A 237 3.40 -19.94 -4.27
CA ASP A 237 3.48 -18.83 -5.22
C ASP A 237 4.70 -19.01 -6.14
N SER A 238 4.44 -19.47 -7.37
CA SER A 238 5.46 -19.68 -8.40
C SER A 238 6.17 -18.40 -8.86
N THR A 239 5.70 -17.22 -8.44
CA THR A 239 6.34 -15.93 -8.71
C THR A 239 7.12 -15.38 -7.52
N SER A 240 7.02 -16.02 -6.34
CA SER A 240 7.86 -15.65 -5.20
C SER A 240 9.31 -16.00 -5.49
N VAL A 241 10.22 -15.10 -5.16
CA VAL A 241 11.64 -15.26 -5.43
C VAL A 241 12.34 -15.59 -4.12
N ARG A 242 13.14 -16.67 -4.15
CA ARG A 242 14.00 -17.02 -3.02
C ARG A 242 15.19 -16.07 -2.99
N LEU A 243 15.27 -15.27 -1.93
CA LEU A 243 16.40 -14.39 -1.66
C LEU A 243 17.38 -15.06 -0.70
N GLU A 244 18.64 -14.64 -0.75
CA GLU A 244 19.67 -15.12 0.19
C GLU A 244 19.39 -14.64 1.62
N SER A 245 18.79 -13.46 1.75
CA SER A 245 18.47 -12.84 3.03
C SER A 245 17.22 -11.98 2.89
N TYR A 246 16.43 -11.93 3.96
CA TYR A 246 15.30 -11.02 4.15
C TYR A 246 15.58 -10.01 5.26
N ASP A 247 16.84 -9.81 5.64
CA ASP A 247 17.24 -8.74 6.55
C ASP A 247 17.23 -7.41 5.78
N PHE A 248 16.36 -6.50 6.18
CA PHE A 248 16.19 -5.15 5.67
C PHE A 248 16.57 -4.08 6.72
N THR A 249 16.41 -4.40 8.01
CA THR A 249 16.65 -3.51 9.15
C THR A 249 18.14 -3.18 9.35
N SER A 250 19.07 -4.03 8.89
CA SER A 250 20.50 -3.66 8.85
C SER A 250 20.82 -2.47 7.96
N ALA A 251 19.89 -2.04 7.11
CA ALA A 251 20.01 -0.85 6.28
C ALA A 251 19.60 0.45 7.00
N LEU A 252 19.06 0.38 8.22
CA LEU A 252 18.70 1.54 9.04
C LEU A 252 19.98 2.24 9.55
N LYS A 253 20.64 2.98 8.66
CA LYS A 253 21.89 3.70 8.89
C LYS A 253 21.71 5.14 8.39
N ASP A 254 21.97 6.11 9.26
CA ASP A 254 21.99 7.55 8.93
C ASP A 254 23.31 7.90 8.23
N ASP A 255 23.50 7.36 7.03
CA ASP A 255 24.66 7.63 6.19
C ASP A 255 24.31 7.38 4.72
N VAL A 256 24.42 8.41 3.88
CA VAL A 256 24.26 8.32 2.42
C VAL A 256 25.49 8.83 1.69
N LYS A 257 26.64 8.95 2.38
CA LYS A 257 27.84 9.53 1.80
C LYS A 257 28.30 8.75 0.56
N GLY A 258 28.33 9.45 -0.57
CA GLY A 258 28.73 8.88 -1.86
C GLY A 258 27.65 8.07 -2.58
N MET A 259 26.45 7.92 -1.99
CA MET A 259 25.30 7.30 -2.66
C MET A 259 24.87 8.17 -3.84
N LYS A 260 24.73 7.58 -5.03
CA LYS A 260 24.31 8.31 -6.23
C LYS A 260 22.80 8.33 -6.35
N ILE A 261 22.19 9.50 -6.25
CA ILE A 261 20.75 9.70 -6.35
C ILE A 261 20.43 10.38 -7.69
N GLY A 262 19.65 9.69 -8.53
CA GLY A 262 19.19 10.22 -9.81
C GLY A 262 17.83 10.90 -9.68
N ILE A 263 17.67 12.09 -10.27
CA ILE A 263 16.39 12.81 -10.36
C ILE A 263 15.92 12.81 -11.82
N PRO A 264 14.79 12.14 -12.17
CA PRO A 264 14.26 12.17 -13.52
C PRO A 264 13.69 13.56 -13.84
N LYS A 265 14.24 14.28 -14.82
CA LYS A 265 13.74 15.62 -15.21
C LYS A 265 12.29 15.58 -15.64
N ASP A 266 11.90 14.51 -16.34
CA ASP A 266 10.54 14.27 -16.81
C ASP A 266 9.50 14.26 -15.67
N TYR A 267 9.91 14.02 -14.42
CA TYR A 267 9.01 14.01 -13.27
C TYR A 267 8.70 15.41 -12.73
N PHE A 268 9.45 16.43 -13.13
CA PHE A 268 9.32 17.81 -12.63
C PHE A 268 8.82 18.77 -13.72
N GLY A 269 8.09 18.23 -14.69
CA GLY A 269 7.51 18.95 -15.82
C GLY A 269 6.12 19.53 -15.53
N GLU A 270 5.38 19.78 -16.62
CA GLU A 270 4.02 20.32 -16.57
C GLU A 270 3.05 19.35 -15.87
N GLY A 271 2.24 19.88 -14.94
CA GLY A 271 1.25 19.10 -14.18
C GLY A 271 1.67 18.74 -12.76
N LEU A 272 2.94 18.95 -12.38
CA LEU A 272 3.39 18.89 -10.99
C LEU A 272 3.07 20.22 -10.28
N ASP A 273 2.40 20.14 -9.13
CA ASP A 273 2.17 21.31 -8.27
C ASP A 273 3.50 21.88 -7.74
N GLU A 274 3.60 23.21 -7.71
CA GLU A 274 4.86 23.87 -7.36
C GLU A 274 5.26 23.62 -5.89
N GLU A 275 4.30 23.52 -4.96
CA GLU A 275 4.61 23.22 -3.55
C GLU A 275 5.15 21.79 -3.40
N VAL A 276 4.61 20.84 -4.18
CA VAL A 276 5.12 19.46 -4.24
C VAL A 276 6.53 19.43 -4.81
N LYS A 277 6.76 20.14 -5.93
CA LYS A 277 8.07 20.26 -6.56
C LYS A 277 9.11 20.83 -5.61
N GLU A 278 8.80 21.96 -4.95
CA GLU A 278 9.69 22.61 -4.01
C GLU A 278 10.04 21.70 -2.82
N ALA A 279 9.05 21.02 -2.23
CA ALA A 279 9.28 20.11 -1.10
C ALA A 279 10.16 18.91 -1.48
N VAL A 280 9.94 18.30 -2.65
CA VAL A 280 10.72 17.15 -3.11
C VAL A 280 12.16 17.53 -3.46
N LEU A 281 12.36 18.68 -4.12
CA LEU A 281 13.70 19.18 -4.41
C LEU A 281 14.45 19.62 -3.14
N ALA A 282 13.73 20.17 -2.15
CA ALA A 282 14.31 20.44 -0.84
C ALA A 282 14.77 19.15 -0.15
N ALA A 283 14.00 18.06 -0.24
CA ALA A 283 14.39 16.77 0.29
C ALA A 283 15.64 16.19 -0.41
N ALA A 284 15.73 16.33 -1.73
CA ALA A 284 16.92 15.96 -2.48
C ALA A 284 18.16 16.75 -2.02
N LYS A 285 18.01 18.06 -1.81
CA LYS A 285 19.08 18.91 -1.28
C LYS A 285 19.51 18.49 0.12
N THR A 286 18.58 18.13 1.00
CA THR A 286 18.92 17.61 2.34
C THR A 286 19.76 16.33 2.26
N LEU A 287 19.45 15.43 1.33
CA LEU A 287 20.25 14.22 1.09
C LEU A 287 21.64 14.55 0.51
N GLU A 288 21.73 15.55 -0.37
CA GLU A 288 23.01 16.07 -0.88
C GLU A 288 23.87 16.65 0.27
N GLU A 289 23.27 17.44 1.17
CA GLU A 289 23.94 17.99 2.36
C GLU A 289 24.41 16.89 3.32
N LYS A 290 23.71 15.75 3.37
CA LYS A 290 24.12 14.52 4.08
C LYS A 290 25.21 13.72 3.37
N GLY A 291 25.64 14.15 2.17
CA GLY A 291 26.78 13.60 1.44
C GLY A 291 26.42 12.70 0.26
N ALA A 292 25.14 12.59 -0.11
CA ALA A 292 24.75 11.94 -1.36
C ALA A 292 25.23 12.76 -2.57
N ILE A 293 25.41 12.08 -3.71
CA ILE A 293 25.70 12.72 -4.99
C ILE A 293 24.38 12.76 -5.77
N VAL A 294 23.79 13.95 -5.89
CA VAL A 294 22.50 14.13 -6.56
C VAL A 294 22.73 14.63 -7.98
N GLU A 295 22.16 13.95 -8.97
CA GLU A 295 22.24 14.37 -10.37
C GLU A 295 20.91 14.20 -11.10
N GLU A 296 20.59 15.12 -11.99
CA GLU A 296 19.43 14.99 -12.88
C GLU A 296 19.74 14.13 -14.11
N PHE A 297 18.74 13.38 -14.60
CA PHE A 297 18.82 12.59 -15.82
C PHE A 297 17.48 12.52 -16.55
N ASP A 298 17.50 12.05 -17.80
CA ASP A 298 16.31 11.82 -18.62
C ASP A 298 15.94 10.34 -18.54
N LEU A 299 14.76 10.01 -17.99
CA LEU A 299 14.30 8.62 -17.88
C LEU A 299 13.64 8.17 -19.19
N GLY A 300 12.96 9.07 -19.91
CA GLY A 300 12.29 8.77 -21.16
C GLY A 300 11.12 7.79 -20.95
N LEU A 301 10.05 7.93 -21.73
CA LEU A 301 8.88 7.03 -21.73
C LEU A 301 7.88 7.15 -20.57
N VAL A 302 7.98 8.17 -19.71
CA VAL A 302 6.98 8.43 -18.64
C VAL A 302 5.58 8.59 -19.22
N GLU A 303 5.45 9.27 -20.36
CA GLU A 303 4.17 9.47 -21.07
C GLU A 303 3.48 8.16 -21.50
N TYR A 304 4.24 7.08 -21.72
CA TYR A 304 3.69 5.79 -22.14
C TYR A 304 3.34 4.88 -20.97
N ALA A 305 3.73 5.23 -19.74
CA ALA A 305 3.52 4.40 -18.57
C ALA A 305 2.04 4.27 -18.23
N ILE A 306 1.28 5.37 -18.24
CA ILE A 306 -0.16 5.38 -17.93
C ILE A 306 -0.92 4.45 -18.90
N PRO A 307 -0.85 4.64 -20.24
CA PRO A 307 -1.56 3.75 -21.15
C PRO A 307 -1.14 2.29 -21.02
N ALA A 308 0.17 2.01 -20.88
CA ALA A 308 0.66 0.64 -20.75
C ALA A 308 0.12 -0.05 -19.48
N TYR A 309 0.16 0.66 -18.35
CA TYR A 309 -0.37 0.18 -17.08
C TYR A 309 -1.85 -0.15 -17.17
N TYR A 310 -2.70 0.80 -17.61
CA TYR A 310 -4.15 0.56 -17.64
C TYR A 310 -4.55 -0.55 -18.60
N VAL A 311 -3.86 -0.72 -19.73
CA VAL A 311 -4.11 -1.86 -20.64
C VAL A 311 -3.74 -3.18 -19.96
N ILE A 312 -2.55 -3.28 -19.35
CA ILE A 312 -2.08 -4.53 -18.72
C ILE A 312 -2.95 -4.88 -17.51
N ALA A 313 -3.14 -3.93 -16.60
CA ALA A 313 -3.87 -4.15 -15.36
C ALA A 313 -5.36 -4.47 -15.63
N ALA A 314 -6.00 -3.79 -16.59
CA ALA A 314 -7.38 -4.12 -16.97
C ALA A 314 -7.49 -5.50 -17.63
N ALA A 315 -6.57 -5.84 -18.54
CA ALA A 315 -6.51 -7.16 -19.18
C ALA A 315 -6.42 -8.28 -18.13
N GLU A 316 -5.45 -8.19 -17.23
CA GLU A 316 -5.26 -9.18 -16.17
C GLU A 316 -6.45 -9.23 -15.22
N ALA A 317 -7.02 -8.08 -14.84
CA ALA A 317 -8.22 -8.02 -14.00
C ALA A 317 -9.42 -8.71 -14.62
N SER A 318 -9.66 -8.53 -15.92
CA SER A 318 -10.79 -9.16 -16.61
C SER A 318 -10.76 -10.68 -16.52
N SER A 319 -9.55 -11.27 -16.54
CA SER A 319 -9.32 -12.70 -16.34
C SER A 319 -9.38 -13.07 -14.86
N ASN A 320 -8.65 -12.36 -13.98
CA ASN A 320 -8.56 -12.65 -12.55
C ASN A 320 -9.92 -12.65 -11.85
N LEU A 321 -10.75 -11.65 -12.16
CA LEU A 321 -12.08 -11.48 -11.58
C LEU A 321 -13.16 -12.34 -12.25
N SER A 322 -12.85 -13.11 -13.30
CA SER A 322 -13.81 -14.00 -13.97
C SER A 322 -14.35 -15.09 -13.02
N ARG A 323 -13.56 -15.46 -11.99
CA ARG A 323 -13.92 -16.45 -10.96
C ARG A 323 -15.07 -16.04 -10.04
N PHE A 324 -15.40 -14.75 -9.97
CA PHE A 324 -16.48 -14.26 -9.11
C PHE A 324 -17.80 -14.34 -9.86
N ASP A 325 -18.51 -15.42 -9.60
CA ASP A 325 -19.67 -15.85 -10.38
C ASP A 325 -20.88 -16.27 -9.52
N GLY A 326 -20.69 -16.32 -8.19
CA GLY A 326 -21.70 -16.69 -7.19
C GLY A 326 -21.97 -18.19 -7.08
N VAL A 327 -21.19 -19.05 -7.75
CA VAL A 327 -21.39 -20.51 -7.71
C VAL A 327 -20.76 -21.10 -6.46
N LYS A 328 -19.47 -20.81 -6.22
CA LYS A 328 -18.69 -21.43 -5.13
C LYS A 328 -18.70 -20.62 -3.84
N TYR A 329 -18.71 -19.30 -3.94
CA TYR A 329 -18.60 -18.38 -2.81
C TYR A 329 -19.04 -16.97 -3.23
N GLY A 330 -19.20 -16.09 -2.24
CA GLY A 330 -19.58 -14.70 -2.44
C GLY A 330 -21.09 -14.52 -2.68
N TYR A 331 -21.43 -13.36 -3.20
CA TYR A 331 -22.78 -12.98 -3.58
C TYR A 331 -23.28 -13.85 -4.74
N ARG A 332 -24.56 -14.23 -4.70
CA ARG A 332 -25.30 -14.79 -5.83
C ARG A 332 -26.62 -14.06 -5.96
N ALA A 333 -26.96 -13.62 -7.16
CA ALA A 333 -28.26 -13.02 -7.45
C ALA A 333 -29.39 -13.95 -6.98
N LYS A 334 -30.43 -13.40 -6.37
CA LYS A 334 -31.57 -14.18 -5.85
C LYS A 334 -32.54 -14.59 -6.96
N ASP A 335 -32.77 -13.68 -7.91
CA ASP A 335 -33.76 -13.85 -8.97
C ASP A 335 -33.08 -13.93 -10.33
N TYR A 336 -33.03 -15.12 -10.94
CA TYR A 336 -32.43 -15.32 -12.25
C TYR A 336 -33.11 -16.44 -13.05
N GLU A 337 -33.02 -16.36 -14.38
CA GLU A 337 -33.54 -17.36 -15.30
C GLU A 337 -32.40 -18.10 -16.01
N GLY A 338 -32.09 -19.30 -15.51
CA GLY A 338 -31.01 -20.12 -16.05
C GLY A 338 -29.60 -19.60 -15.73
N LEU A 339 -28.60 -20.39 -16.12
CA LEU A 339 -27.21 -20.19 -15.68
C LEU A 339 -26.58 -18.89 -16.22
N HIS A 340 -26.83 -18.57 -17.50
CA HIS A 340 -26.25 -17.37 -18.12
C HIS A 340 -26.78 -16.08 -17.48
N ASN A 341 -28.06 -16.06 -17.13
CA ASN A 341 -28.67 -14.92 -16.44
C ASN A 341 -28.12 -14.77 -15.02
N MET A 342 -27.95 -15.89 -14.30
CA MET A 342 -27.33 -15.91 -12.97
C MET A 342 -25.95 -15.24 -13.00
N TYR A 343 -25.05 -15.65 -13.92
CA TYR A 343 -23.72 -15.05 -14.01
C TYR A 343 -23.77 -13.55 -14.29
N LYS A 344 -24.59 -13.13 -15.26
CA LYS A 344 -24.73 -11.71 -15.61
C LYS A 344 -25.25 -10.89 -14.44
N LYS A 345 -26.32 -11.32 -13.78
CA LYS A 345 -26.93 -10.60 -12.66
C LYS A 345 -26.00 -10.54 -11.46
N THR A 346 -25.46 -11.69 -11.01
CA THR A 346 -24.51 -11.75 -9.89
C THR A 346 -23.35 -10.77 -10.08
N ARG A 347 -22.73 -10.75 -11.26
CA ARG A 347 -21.61 -9.85 -11.53
C ARG A 347 -22.04 -8.39 -11.68
N SER A 348 -23.20 -8.13 -12.28
CA SER A 348 -23.69 -6.76 -12.50
C SER A 348 -24.13 -6.09 -11.19
N GLU A 349 -24.74 -6.86 -10.29
CA GLU A 349 -25.23 -6.44 -8.98
C GLU A 349 -24.10 -6.41 -7.93
N GLY A 350 -23.16 -7.35 -8.02
CA GLY A 350 -22.06 -7.50 -7.06
C GLY A 350 -20.88 -6.55 -7.28
N PHE A 351 -20.52 -6.24 -8.54
CA PHE A 351 -19.43 -5.33 -8.85
C PHE A 351 -19.90 -3.88 -9.03
N GLY A 352 -19.14 -2.94 -8.47
CA GLY A 352 -19.28 -1.51 -8.70
C GLY A 352 -18.82 -1.05 -10.09
N ALA A 353 -19.01 0.24 -10.37
CA ALA A 353 -18.88 0.80 -11.71
C ALA A 353 -17.43 0.75 -12.24
N GLU A 354 -16.44 1.10 -11.43
CA GLU A 354 -15.03 1.10 -11.85
C GLU A 354 -14.52 -0.31 -12.13
N VAL A 355 -14.86 -1.28 -11.29
CA VAL A 355 -14.52 -2.69 -11.51
C VAL A 355 -15.12 -3.20 -12.83
N LYS A 356 -16.40 -2.92 -13.08
CA LYS A 356 -17.04 -3.27 -14.36
C LYS A 356 -16.37 -2.58 -15.55
N ARG A 357 -15.97 -1.31 -15.41
CA ARG A 357 -15.26 -0.56 -16.47
C ARG A 357 -13.94 -1.24 -16.82
N ARG A 358 -13.12 -1.61 -15.83
CA ARG A 358 -11.85 -2.30 -16.05
C ARG A 358 -12.03 -3.71 -16.62
N ILE A 359 -13.06 -4.45 -16.19
CA ILE A 359 -13.39 -5.75 -16.79
C ILE A 359 -13.78 -5.61 -18.27
N MET A 360 -14.61 -4.63 -18.62
CA MET A 360 -15.00 -4.37 -20.01
C MET A 360 -13.80 -3.99 -20.88
N LEU A 361 -12.96 -3.05 -20.41
CA LEU A 361 -11.73 -2.65 -21.11
C LEU A 361 -10.79 -3.84 -21.28
N GLY A 362 -10.55 -4.61 -20.22
CA GLY A 362 -9.69 -5.79 -20.23
C GLY A 362 -10.16 -6.86 -21.22
N SER A 363 -11.46 -7.14 -21.23
CA SER A 363 -12.07 -8.10 -22.16
C SER A 363 -11.92 -7.63 -23.61
N PHE A 364 -12.03 -6.32 -23.87
CA PHE A 364 -11.81 -5.75 -25.19
C PHE A 364 -10.35 -5.86 -25.64
N VAL A 365 -9.38 -5.45 -24.81
CA VAL A 365 -7.95 -5.46 -25.21
C VAL A 365 -7.38 -6.87 -25.34
N LEU A 366 -8.04 -7.89 -24.76
CA LEU A 366 -7.70 -9.30 -24.94
C LEU A 366 -8.47 -9.98 -26.09
N SER A 367 -9.44 -9.30 -26.70
CA SER A 367 -10.28 -9.90 -27.74
C SER A 367 -9.52 -10.14 -29.04
N SER A 368 -9.98 -11.15 -29.80
CA SER A 368 -9.43 -11.48 -31.11
C SER A 368 -9.46 -10.26 -32.04
N GLY A 369 -8.34 -9.98 -32.71
CA GLY A 369 -8.15 -8.80 -33.56
C GLY A 369 -7.59 -7.56 -32.84
N TYR A 370 -7.72 -7.47 -31.51
CA TYR A 370 -7.24 -6.33 -30.72
C TYR A 370 -6.05 -6.68 -29.81
N TYR A 371 -5.84 -7.96 -29.49
CA TYR A 371 -4.75 -8.44 -28.63
C TYR A 371 -3.37 -7.88 -28.99
N ASP A 372 -2.97 -7.99 -30.27
CA ASP A 372 -1.65 -7.55 -30.72
C ASP A 372 -1.48 -6.02 -30.65
N ALA A 373 -2.55 -5.29 -30.97
CA ALA A 373 -2.56 -3.83 -31.03
C ALA A 373 -2.56 -3.18 -29.65
N TYR A 374 -3.16 -3.83 -28.65
CA TYR A 374 -3.29 -3.29 -27.29
C TYR A 374 -2.42 -4.04 -26.30
N TYR A 375 -2.78 -5.27 -25.93
CA TYR A 375 -2.12 -5.98 -24.83
C TYR A 375 -0.66 -6.31 -25.14
N LEU A 376 -0.37 -6.90 -26.30
CA LEU A 376 1.01 -7.20 -26.68
C LEU A 376 1.84 -5.92 -26.86
N LYS A 377 1.24 -4.85 -27.39
CA LYS A 377 1.90 -3.54 -27.51
C LYS A 377 2.24 -2.96 -26.13
N ALA A 378 1.32 -3.03 -25.16
CA ALA A 378 1.55 -2.59 -23.79
C ALA A 378 2.65 -3.41 -23.11
N LEU A 379 2.70 -4.74 -23.31
CA LEU A 379 3.78 -5.59 -22.80
C LEU A 379 5.15 -5.21 -23.39
N ARG A 380 5.22 -4.86 -24.68
CA ARG A 380 6.45 -4.33 -25.29
C ARG A 380 6.84 -2.99 -24.70
N THR A 381 5.89 -2.10 -24.42
CA THR A 381 6.15 -0.84 -23.73
C THR A 381 6.64 -1.07 -22.30
N LYS A 382 6.05 -2.02 -21.54
CA LYS A 382 6.53 -2.44 -20.21
C LYS A 382 8.01 -2.84 -20.25
N ALA A 383 8.41 -3.61 -21.26
CA ALA A 383 9.81 -4.01 -21.45
C ALA A 383 10.75 -2.83 -21.75
N LEU A 384 10.28 -1.82 -22.52
CA LEU A 384 11.05 -0.60 -22.77
C LEU A 384 11.22 0.23 -21.49
N ILE A 385 10.15 0.42 -20.70
CA ILE A 385 10.22 1.12 -19.41
C ILE A 385 11.23 0.45 -18.48
N LYS A 386 11.17 -0.88 -18.36
CA LYS A 386 12.16 -1.65 -17.57
C LYS A 386 13.58 -1.40 -18.05
N LYS A 387 13.81 -1.39 -19.37
CA LYS A 387 15.13 -1.15 -19.96
C LYS A 387 15.67 0.25 -19.62
N GLU A 388 14.83 1.28 -19.58
CA GLU A 388 15.30 2.63 -19.22
C GLU A 388 15.65 2.73 -17.73
N PHE A 389 14.90 2.08 -16.84
CA PHE A 389 15.32 1.94 -15.44
C PHE A 389 16.62 1.17 -15.29
N ASP A 390 16.81 0.08 -16.04
CA ASP A 390 18.04 -0.70 -15.99
C ASP A 390 19.26 0.14 -16.33
N LYS A 391 19.17 0.97 -17.38
CA LYS A 391 20.23 1.94 -17.72
C LYS A 391 20.43 2.98 -16.63
N ALA A 392 19.35 3.46 -16.01
CA ALA A 392 19.48 4.44 -14.92
C ALA A 392 20.23 3.82 -13.72
N PHE A 393 19.93 2.57 -13.36
CA PHE A 393 20.59 1.87 -12.26
C PHE A 393 22.03 1.40 -12.57
N GLU A 394 22.47 1.44 -13.84
CA GLU A 394 23.91 1.35 -14.16
C GLU A 394 24.70 2.55 -13.57
N LYS A 395 24.04 3.69 -13.35
CA LYS A 395 24.67 4.93 -12.87
C LYS A 395 24.27 5.30 -11.44
N TYR A 396 23.01 5.08 -11.08
CA TYR A 396 22.42 5.55 -9.83
C TYR A 396 22.13 4.40 -8.86
N ASP A 397 22.28 4.67 -7.57
CA ASP A 397 21.93 3.74 -6.50
C ASP A 397 20.44 3.78 -6.16
N VAL A 398 19.87 4.98 -6.24
CA VAL A 398 18.47 5.30 -5.93
C VAL A 398 17.98 6.35 -6.92
N ILE A 399 16.71 6.26 -7.32
CA ILE A 399 16.03 7.31 -8.08
C ILE A 399 15.06 8.03 -7.14
N LEU A 400 15.07 9.36 -7.16
CA LEU A 400 14.27 10.23 -6.30
C LEU A 400 13.25 11.01 -7.12
N GLY A 401 12.01 11.10 -6.65
CA GLY A 401 10.98 11.92 -7.29
C GLY A 401 9.74 12.13 -6.42
N PRO A 402 8.73 12.86 -6.93
CA PRO A 402 7.43 12.97 -6.28
C PRO A 402 6.70 11.62 -6.27
N VAL A 403 5.78 11.46 -5.32
CA VAL A 403 4.85 10.32 -5.28
C VAL A 403 3.59 10.60 -6.10
N ALA A 404 3.09 11.83 -6.03
CA ALA A 404 1.84 12.28 -6.66
C ALA A 404 2.02 13.70 -7.22
N PRO A 405 1.21 14.12 -8.21
CA PRO A 405 1.32 15.45 -8.82
C PRO A 405 0.85 16.60 -7.91
N THR A 406 -0.01 16.31 -6.95
CA THR A 406 -0.57 17.26 -5.98
C THR A 406 -0.58 16.65 -4.59
N THR A 407 -0.91 17.45 -3.58
CA THR A 407 -1.43 16.92 -2.30
C THR A 407 -2.81 16.28 -2.51
N ALA A 408 -3.33 15.62 -1.47
CA ALA A 408 -4.61 14.93 -1.54
C ALA A 408 -5.74 15.86 -2.06
N PRO A 409 -6.45 15.45 -3.14
CA PRO A 409 -7.59 16.21 -3.65
C PRO A 409 -8.80 16.10 -2.72
N LYS A 410 -9.82 16.95 -2.95
CA LYS A 410 -11.09 16.83 -2.23
C LYS A 410 -11.82 15.56 -2.66
N LEU A 411 -12.63 15.03 -1.75
CA LEU A 411 -13.58 13.96 -2.05
C LEU A 411 -14.47 14.38 -3.23
N GLY A 412 -14.69 13.49 -4.19
CA GLY A 412 -15.52 13.69 -5.38
C GLY A 412 -14.79 14.30 -6.59
N ASP A 413 -13.73 15.08 -6.39
CA ASP A 413 -13.05 15.79 -7.49
C ASP A 413 -12.48 14.82 -8.54
N SER A 414 -11.86 13.73 -8.09
CA SER A 414 -11.21 12.74 -8.96
C SER A 414 -12.20 11.81 -9.65
N LEU A 415 -13.37 11.57 -9.06
CA LEU A 415 -14.40 10.70 -9.65
C LEU A 415 -15.14 11.35 -10.82
N SER A 416 -15.06 12.68 -10.94
CA SER A 416 -15.69 13.43 -12.04
C SER A 416 -15.08 13.11 -13.41
N ASP A 417 -13.81 12.66 -13.44
CA ASP A 417 -13.08 12.32 -14.65
C ASP A 417 -12.09 11.16 -14.37
N PRO A 418 -12.33 9.96 -14.92
CA PRO A 418 -11.41 8.82 -14.77
C PRO A 418 -9.97 9.13 -15.18
N ILE A 419 -9.76 10.01 -16.17
CA ILE A 419 -8.41 10.38 -16.61
C ILE A 419 -7.66 11.14 -15.52
N LYS A 420 -8.34 12.04 -14.79
CA LYS A 420 -7.73 12.75 -13.65
C LYS A 420 -7.30 11.79 -12.54
N MET A 421 -8.15 10.82 -12.21
CA MET A 421 -7.79 9.78 -11.24
C MET A 421 -6.53 9.00 -11.69
N TYR A 422 -6.45 8.68 -12.98
CA TYR A 422 -5.33 7.92 -13.56
C TYR A 422 -4.02 8.72 -13.62
N LEU A 423 -4.11 10.03 -13.84
CA LEU A 423 -2.97 10.95 -13.79
C LEU A 423 -2.39 11.09 -12.38
N GLY A 424 -3.18 10.81 -11.33
CA GLY A 424 -2.70 10.77 -9.95
C GLY A 424 -1.59 9.74 -9.70
N ASP A 425 -1.53 8.69 -10.52
CA ASP A 425 -0.58 7.58 -10.36
C ASP A 425 0.67 7.70 -11.29
N ILE A 426 0.84 8.84 -11.98
CA ILE A 426 1.84 9.02 -13.05
C ILE A 426 3.28 8.69 -12.62
N TYR A 427 3.64 9.00 -11.36
CA TYR A 427 5.00 8.77 -10.84
C TYR A 427 5.18 7.40 -10.17
N THR A 428 4.10 6.64 -9.98
CA THR A 428 4.15 5.37 -9.23
C THR A 428 4.05 4.13 -10.12
N ILE A 429 3.27 4.18 -11.20
CA ILE A 429 2.99 3.02 -12.08
C ILE A 429 4.23 2.44 -12.75
N SER A 430 5.20 3.29 -13.11
CA SER A 430 6.43 2.87 -13.81
C SER A 430 7.25 1.90 -12.96
N VAL A 431 7.18 2.06 -11.64
CA VAL A 431 7.81 1.16 -10.65
C VAL A 431 7.18 -0.23 -10.69
N ASN A 432 5.85 -0.33 -10.79
CA ASN A 432 5.15 -1.62 -10.90
C ASN A 432 5.41 -2.28 -12.25
N LEU A 433 5.38 -1.51 -13.34
CA LEU A 433 5.69 -1.99 -14.68
C LEU A 433 7.12 -2.55 -14.76
N ALA A 434 8.08 -1.92 -14.06
CA ALA A 434 9.45 -2.39 -13.99
C ALA A 434 9.70 -3.45 -12.89
N GLY A 435 8.72 -3.74 -12.03
CA GLY A 435 8.86 -4.70 -10.93
C GLY A 435 9.80 -4.25 -9.79
N LEU A 436 10.11 -2.96 -9.73
CA LEU A 436 11.11 -2.36 -8.83
C LEU A 436 10.56 -2.12 -7.41
N PRO A 437 11.39 -2.07 -6.37
CA PRO A 437 10.98 -1.57 -5.05
C PRO A 437 10.84 -0.04 -5.04
N GLY A 438 9.91 0.47 -4.23
CA GLY A 438 9.75 1.90 -3.99
C GLY A 438 9.21 2.20 -2.61
N ILE A 439 9.75 3.23 -1.95
CA ILE A 439 9.29 3.73 -0.65
C ILE A 439 8.76 5.15 -0.79
N SER A 440 7.65 5.42 -0.12
CA SER A 440 7.10 6.76 0.08
C SER A 440 7.26 7.13 1.55
N LEU A 441 7.67 8.37 1.82
CA LEU A 441 7.67 8.96 3.15
C LEU A 441 7.35 10.47 3.04
N PRO A 442 6.81 11.11 4.08
CA PRO A 442 6.55 12.55 4.08
C PRO A 442 7.80 13.35 3.70
N CYS A 443 7.69 14.57 3.19
CA CYS A 443 8.82 15.47 2.96
C CYS A 443 8.49 16.95 3.12
N GLY A 444 7.23 17.27 3.39
CA GLY A 444 6.74 18.62 3.60
C GLY A 444 5.23 18.63 3.71
N LYS A 445 4.67 19.83 3.72
CA LYS A 445 3.23 20.09 3.66
C LYS A 445 2.96 21.23 2.69
N ASP A 446 1.78 21.22 2.07
CA ASP A 446 1.30 22.39 1.35
C ASP A 446 0.84 23.49 2.31
N LYS A 447 0.50 24.66 1.76
CA LYS A 447 -0.03 25.83 2.49
C LYS A 447 -1.31 25.55 3.27
N ASN A 448 -2.04 24.49 2.95
CA ASN A 448 -3.25 24.06 3.65
C ASN A 448 -2.94 23.02 4.75
N GLY A 449 -1.66 22.68 4.95
CA GLY A 449 -1.21 21.71 5.94
C GLY A 449 -1.31 20.26 5.49
N MET A 450 -1.60 19.98 4.21
CA MET A 450 -1.69 18.61 3.71
C MET A 450 -0.31 18.01 3.43
N PRO A 451 -0.08 16.73 3.77
CA PRO A 451 1.21 16.09 3.55
C PRO A 451 1.62 16.01 2.07
N ILE A 452 2.93 16.13 1.84
CA ILE A 452 3.60 15.88 0.55
C ILE A 452 4.56 14.70 0.74
N GLY A 453 4.52 13.72 -0.16
CA GLY A 453 5.38 12.54 -0.12
C GLY A 453 6.56 12.60 -1.10
N LEU A 454 7.71 12.14 -0.62
CA LEU A 454 8.91 11.83 -1.39
C LEU A 454 8.90 10.35 -1.77
N GLN A 455 9.25 10.04 -3.02
CA GLN A 455 9.44 8.69 -3.50
C GLN A 455 10.93 8.38 -3.71
N LEU A 456 11.38 7.24 -3.20
CA LEU A 456 12.70 6.68 -3.49
C LEU A 456 12.52 5.31 -4.13
N ILE A 457 13.09 5.12 -5.31
CA ILE A 457 12.97 3.91 -6.14
C ILE A 457 14.33 3.24 -6.20
N GLY A 458 14.37 1.94 -5.89
CA GLY A 458 15.58 1.14 -5.93
C GLY A 458 15.58 0.20 -7.12
N ASP A 459 16.74 -0.39 -7.40
CA ASP A 459 16.83 -1.52 -8.33
C ASP A 459 16.23 -2.79 -7.72
N CYS A 460 15.95 -3.80 -8.53
CA CYS A 460 15.41 -5.09 -8.09
C CYS A 460 16.22 -5.69 -6.94
N PHE A 461 15.52 -6.06 -5.86
CA PHE A 461 16.06 -6.66 -4.64
C PHE A 461 17.11 -5.80 -3.90
N ASN A 462 17.11 -4.49 -4.16
CA ASN A 462 17.94 -3.51 -3.46
C ASN A 462 17.13 -2.64 -2.48
N GLU A 463 16.13 -3.22 -1.81
CA GLU A 463 15.32 -2.53 -0.79
C GLU A 463 16.19 -1.86 0.29
N LYS A 464 17.34 -2.46 0.63
CA LYS A 464 18.30 -1.87 1.58
C LYS A 464 18.73 -0.45 1.18
N LYS A 465 18.96 -0.17 -0.11
CA LYS A 465 19.42 1.16 -0.56
C LYS A 465 18.33 2.22 -0.35
N ILE A 466 17.09 1.91 -0.72
CA ILE A 466 15.97 2.85 -0.51
C ILE A 466 15.64 3.02 0.97
N ILE A 467 15.79 1.98 1.79
CA ILE A 467 15.60 2.05 3.26
C ILE A 467 16.67 2.94 3.88
N GLN A 468 17.94 2.77 3.50
CA GLN A 468 19.04 3.59 4.01
C GLN A 468 18.88 5.08 3.65
N ALA A 469 18.53 5.38 2.40
CA ALA A 469 18.28 6.74 1.94
C ALA A 469 17.06 7.35 2.65
N ALA A 470 15.96 6.60 2.75
CA ALA A 470 14.76 7.06 3.42
C ALA A 470 15.00 7.31 4.92
N TYR A 471 15.69 6.39 5.59
CA TYR A 471 16.02 6.51 7.02
C TYR A 471 16.90 7.74 7.27
N THR A 472 17.95 7.94 6.46
CA THR A 472 18.82 9.12 6.56
C THR A 472 18.06 10.43 6.39
N PHE A 473 17.12 10.50 5.43
CA PHE A 473 16.25 11.67 5.28
C PHE A 473 15.26 11.82 6.44
N GLU A 474 14.67 10.72 6.91
CA GLU A 474 13.75 10.74 8.05
C GLU A 474 14.43 11.28 9.33
N GLN A 475 15.70 10.93 9.58
CA GLN A 475 16.45 11.42 10.73
C GLN A 475 16.70 12.94 10.73
N THR A 476 16.46 13.65 9.62
CA THR A 476 16.57 15.12 9.57
C THR A 476 15.30 15.84 10.00
N ARG A 477 14.24 15.11 10.35
CA ARG A 477 12.94 15.70 10.71
C ARG A 477 12.25 14.95 11.84
N ALA A 478 11.20 15.56 12.39
CA ALA A 478 10.30 14.89 13.30
C ALA A 478 9.07 14.34 12.55
N TYR A 479 8.50 13.25 13.06
CA TYR A 479 7.19 12.80 12.61
C TYR A 479 6.10 13.75 13.12
N GLU A 480 5.21 14.17 12.22
CA GLU A 480 4.06 14.98 12.56
C GLU A 480 2.80 14.15 12.35
N ALA A 481 2.01 13.95 13.41
CA ALA A 481 0.70 13.30 13.33
C ALA A 481 -0.43 14.33 13.16
N PRO A 482 -1.53 13.97 12.47
CA PRO A 482 -2.72 14.82 12.34
C PRO A 482 -3.39 15.06 13.70
N ALA A 483 -4.22 16.10 13.80
CA ALA A 483 -4.88 16.49 15.04
C ALA A 483 -5.79 15.39 15.61
N ILE A 484 -6.48 14.66 14.73
CA ILE A 484 -7.38 13.55 15.09
C ILE A 484 -6.63 12.41 15.82
N ALA A 485 -5.36 12.21 15.52
CA ALA A 485 -4.51 11.20 16.15
C ALA A 485 -4.06 11.59 17.58
N LYS A 486 -4.26 12.85 17.99
CA LYS A 486 -3.89 13.42 19.30
C LYS A 486 -5.12 13.72 20.17
N GLY A 487 -6.31 13.28 19.78
CA GLY A 487 -7.57 13.64 20.44
C GLY A 487 -7.99 15.10 20.22
N GLY A 488 -7.43 15.78 19.20
CA GLY A 488 -7.84 17.13 18.81
C GLY A 488 -9.24 17.13 18.19
N ALA A 489 -9.99 18.23 18.38
CA ALA A 489 -11.32 18.41 17.81
C ALA A 489 -11.28 18.35 16.26
N LYS A 490 -12.32 17.71 15.70
CA LYS A 490 -12.52 17.36 14.29
C LYS A 490 -12.38 18.52 13.31
#